data_AF-A0A497S0Q5-F1
#
_entry.id   AF-A0A497S0Q5-F1
#
_cell.length_a   1.000
_cell.length_b   1.000
_cell.length_c   1.000
_cell.angle_alpha   90.00
_cell.angle_beta   90.00
_cell.angle_gamma   90.00
#
_symmetry.space_group_name_H-M   'P 1'
#
loop_
_entity.id
_entity.type
_entity.pdbx_description
1 polymer ?
#
loop_
_entity_poly.entity_id
_entity_poly.type
_entity_poly.pdbx_seq_one_letter_code
_entity_poly.pdbx_strand_id
1 'polypeptide(L)'
;MKYLCYLLMLLLIIILGCIGTNKVEYKCWDGSIVSNPDDCPVITTITTTSTTTTSTTSTSTVPCAWTNETCQLYCSSECENRVKSCELDKKRCICNYTCATTTSTTTTLPLRVLSESDIDKAIAWGEKNKFNMSNLLSKYAYPNYSIGYEHVIVYTPYLKLALLAAKRAREYRRITDEEIDSIVTSNEIEFRVKIYGDTTEFAENVAAVIKLRGEIIHPNKTIIDKAPATTDFWPNSPKYFAVNSYIFDCYDRIRDRIIVFEVIKLTGRKTYEIDMRNYK
;
A
#
# COMPACT_ATOMS: atom_id res chain seq x y z
N MET A 1 42.76 29.68 47.50
CA MET A 1 41.49 29.14 46.96
C MET A 1 40.87 29.93 45.79
N LYS A 2 41.37 31.10 45.37
CA LYS A 2 40.80 31.85 44.22
C LYS A 2 41.32 31.42 42.83
N TYR A 3 42.49 30.80 42.75
CA TYR A 3 43.11 30.39 41.47
C TYR A 3 42.60 29.03 40.93
N LEU A 4 42.07 28.16 41.78
CA LEU A 4 41.56 26.84 41.36
C LEU A 4 40.21 26.94 40.65
N CYS A 5 39.42 27.99 40.96
CA CYS A 5 38.11 28.22 40.35
C CYS A 5 38.22 28.84 38.94
N TYR A 6 39.27 29.65 38.69
CA TYR A 6 39.54 30.22 37.37
C TYR A 6 40.10 29.19 36.39
N LEU A 7 40.91 28.23 36.87
CA LEU A 7 41.46 27.17 36.03
C LEU A 7 40.37 26.14 35.61
N LEU A 8 39.41 25.86 36.49
CA LEU A 8 38.25 25.00 36.18
C LEU A 8 37.24 25.67 35.24
N MET A 9 37.04 26.99 35.34
CA MET A 9 36.20 27.76 34.40
C MET A 9 36.84 27.88 33.01
N LEU A 10 38.17 28.07 32.91
CA LEU A 10 38.86 28.09 31.62
C LEU A 10 38.87 26.70 30.94
N LEU A 11 38.99 25.62 31.72
CA LEU A 11 38.90 24.26 31.17
C LEU A 11 37.49 23.93 30.65
N LEU A 12 36.42 24.40 31.32
CA LEU A 12 35.05 24.19 30.86
C LEU A 12 34.73 24.95 29.57
N ILE A 13 35.26 26.17 29.40
CA ILE A 13 35.03 27.00 28.21
C ILE A 13 35.79 26.44 26.98
N ILE A 14 36.94 25.80 27.17
CA ILE A 14 37.68 25.14 26.09
C ILE A 14 37.00 23.81 25.67
N ILE A 15 36.34 23.10 26.60
CA ILE A 15 35.62 21.86 26.29
C ILE A 15 34.25 22.12 25.64
N LEU A 16 33.63 23.28 25.85
CA LEU A 16 32.34 23.67 25.24
C LEU A 16 32.46 24.38 23.88
N GLY A 17 33.68 24.73 23.43
CA GLY A 17 33.91 25.49 22.19
C GLY A 17 33.99 24.67 20.89
N CYS A 18 33.96 23.33 20.96
CA CYS A 18 34.15 22.44 19.80
C CYS A 18 32.99 21.47 19.57
N ILE A 19 31.76 21.87 19.86
CA ILE A 19 30.56 21.13 19.40
C ILE A 19 30.09 21.75 18.08
N GLY A 20 30.98 21.73 17.09
CA GLY A 20 30.52 21.71 15.70
C GLY A 20 30.03 20.30 15.45
N THR A 21 28.73 20.11 15.27
CA THR A 21 28.15 18.82 14.92
C THR A 21 28.82 18.32 13.64
N ASN A 22 29.78 17.41 13.77
CA ASN A 22 30.32 16.66 12.64
C ASN A 22 29.17 15.83 12.10
N LYS A 23 28.53 16.34 11.06
CA LYS A 23 27.45 15.65 10.38
C LYS A 23 28.11 14.64 9.46
N VAL A 24 27.98 13.36 9.82
CA VAL A 24 28.46 12.27 8.97
C VAL A 24 27.44 12.11 7.84
N GLU A 25 27.92 12.26 6.61
CA GLU A 25 27.11 12.14 5.40
C GLU A 25 27.59 10.94 4.60
N TYR A 26 26.65 10.14 4.11
CA TYR A 26 26.88 8.89 3.40
C TYR A 26 26.53 9.09 1.93
N LYS A 27 27.42 8.68 1.04
CA LYS A 27 27.17 8.74 -0.41
C LYS A 27 26.63 7.40 -0.90
N CYS A 28 25.40 7.39 -1.40
CA CYS A 28 24.74 6.22 -1.94
C CYS A 28 25.29 5.85 -3.34
N TRP A 29 24.95 4.65 -3.83
CA TRP A 29 25.44 4.11 -5.10
C TRP A 29 25.01 4.92 -6.34
N ASP A 30 23.87 5.61 -6.26
CA ASP A 30 23.35 6.52 -7.29
C ASP A 30 23.99 7.92 -7.23
N GLY A 31 24.83 8.18 -6.23
CA GLY A 31 25.53 9.43 -6.02
C GLY A 31 24.85 10.42 -5.06
N SER A 32 23.67 10.10 -4.54
CA SER A 32 22.96 10.92 -3.54
C SER A 32 23.70 10.93 -2.19
N ILE A 33 23.49 11.98 -1.39
CA ILE A 33 24.13 12.15 -0.07
C ILE A 33 23.04 12.20 1.01
N VAL A 34 23.15 11.33 2.02
CA VAL A 34 22.16 11.17 3.09
C VAL A 34 22.82 11.28 4.47
N SER A 35 22.05 11.64 5.49
CA SER A 35 22.54 11.74 6.87
C SER A 35 22.47 10.41 7.66
N ASN A 36 21.78 9.40 7.13
CA ASN A 36 21.67 8.04 7.67
C ASN A 36 21.81 7.04 6.50
N PRO A 37 22.68 6.02 6.57
CA PRO A 37 22.88 5.04 5.49
C PRO A 37 21.61 4.27 5.09
N ASP A 38 20.66 4.10 6.00
CA ASP A 38 19.39 3.42 5.71
C ASP A 38 18.48 4.22 4.77
N ASP A 39 18.73 5.52 4.60
CA ASP A 39 18.00 6.38 3.66
C ASP A 39 18.52 6.26 2.22
N CYS A 40 19.55 5.44 1.98
CA CYS A 40 20.03 5.22 0.63
C CYS A 40 19.01 4.43 -0.21
N PRO A 41 18.74 4.85 -1.46
CA PRO A 41 17.78 4.17 -2.31
C PRO A 41 18.20 2.73 -2.54
N VAL A 42 17.36 1.79 -2.12
CA VAL A 42 17.56 0.37 -2.37
C VAL A 42 17.35 0.11 -3.86
N ILE A 43 18.26 -0.66 -4.46
CA ILE A 43 18.19 -1.04 -5.87
C ILE A 43 16.86 -1.77 -6.11
N THR A 44 15.88 -1.03 -6.62
CA THR A 44 14.68 -1.61 -7.21
C THR A 44 15.01 -1.72 -8.69
N THR A 45 15.13 -2.95 -9.17
CA THR A 45 15.53 -3.25 -10.54
C THR A 45 14.57 -2.56 -11.52
N ILE A 46 14.99 -1.43 -12.09
CA ILE A 46 14.33 -0.80 -13.22
C ILE A 46 15.37 -0.69 -14.34
N THR A 47 14.96 -1.25 -15.46
CA THR A 47 15.65 -1.34 -16.74
C THR A 47 16.29 -0.02 -17.17
N THR A 48 17.52 -0.15 -17.64
CA THR A 48 18.44 0.86 -18.15
C THR A 48 17.82 1.81 -19.18
N THR A 49 18.01 3.11 -18.99
CA THR A 49 18.19 4.04 -20.12
C THR A 49 19.26 5.05 -19.75
N SER A 50 20.38 5.00 -20.47
CA SER A 50 21.57 5.81 -20.31
C SER A 50 21.27 7.27 -20.66
N THR A 51 21.59 8.21 -19.78
CA THR A 51 21.81 9.60 -20.20
C THR A 51 22.98 10.21 -19.46
N THR A 52 23.94 10.69 -20.23
CA THR A 52 25.18 11.35 -19.81
C THR A 52 24.89 12.78 -19.39
N THR A 53 25.29 13.24 -18.20
CA THR A 53 25.59 14.68 -18.01
C THR A 53 26.58 14.96 -16.88
N THR A 54 27.68 15.58 -17.30
CA THR A 54 28.62 16.56 -16.73
C THR A 54 28.59 16.89 -15.23
N SER A 55 29.76 16.73 -14.61
CA SER A 55 30.15 17.19 -13.28
C SER A 55 30.41 18.71 -13.24
N THR A 56 29.98 19.36 -12.16
CA THR A 56 30.44 20.70 -11.78
C THR A 56 31.08 20.62 -10.40
N THR A 57 32.31 21.11 -10.29
CA THR A 57 33.14 21.09 -9.08
C THR A 57 32.91 22.37 -8.28
N SER A 58 32.63 22.26 -6.99
CA SER A 58 32.80 23.36 -6.03
C SER A 58 33.65 22.89 -4.86
N THR A 59 34.82 23.50 -4.75
CA THR A 59 35.82 23.29 -3.70
C THR A 59 35.46 24.11 -2.47
N SER A 60 35.47 23.48 -1.29
CA SER A 60 35.57 24.19 0.00
C SER A 60 36.48 23.38 0.94
N THR A 61 37.56 24.04 1.37
CA THR A 61 38.54 23.66 2.40
C THR A 61 37.93 23.84 3.81
N VAL A 62 38.17 23.11 4.91
CA VAL A 62 39.35 22.50 5.62
C VAL A 62 38.74 21.56 6.75
N PRO A 63 39.40 21.10 7.84
CA PRO A 63 40.60 20.28 8.11
C PRO A 63 40.32 18.99 8.93
N CYS A 64 40.81 17.82 8.50
CA CYS A 64 41.24 16.69 9.35
C CYS A 64 42.08 15.80 8.42
N ALA A 65 43.40 15.87 8.50
CA ALA A 65 44.24 15.00 7.69
C ALA A 65 44.19 13.59 8.29
N TRP A 66 43.40 12.72 7.66
CA TRP A 66 43.45 11.28 7.93
C TRP A 66 44.88 10.78 7.75
N THR A 67 45.43 10.13 8.76
CA THR A 67 46.67 9.35 8.64
C THR A 67 46.30 7.90 8.30
N ASN A 68 47.25 7.14 7.76
CA ASN A 68 47.00 5.74 7.44
C ASN A 68 46.61 4.93 8.71
N GLU A 69 47.21 5.28 9.86
CA GLU A 69 46.93 4.68 11.17
C GLU A 69 45.53 5.01 11.70
N THR A 70 45.10 6.27 11.60
CA THR A 70 43.73 6.67 12.02
C THR A 70 42.66 6.08 11.10
N CYS A 71 42.96 5.92 9.81
CA CYS A 71 42.09 5.24 8.85
C CYS A 71 41.94 3.74 9.18
N GLN A 72 43.04 3.05 9.52
CA GLN A 72 43.00 1.63 9.89
C GLN A 72 42.24 1.37 11.19
N LEU A 73 42.42 2.23 12.21
CA LEU A 73 41.70 2.12 13.48
C LEU A 73 40.19 2.27 13.29
N TYR A 74 39.77 3.26 12.49
CA TYR A 74 38.36 3.50 12.19
C TYR A 74 37.71 2.35 11.41
N CYS A 75 38.36 1.84 10.36
CA CYS A 75 37.83 0.70 9.61
C CYS A 75 37.73 -0.57 10.48
N SER A 76 38.64 -0.75 11.44
CA SER A 76 38.65 -1.92 12.32
C SER A 76 37.56 -1.87 13.39
N SER A 77 37.18 -0.68 13.89
CA SER A 77 36.15 -0.53 14.92
C SER A 77 34.72 -0.73 14.40
N GLU A 78 34.46 -0.42 13.13
CA GLU A 78 33.12 -0.50 12.54
C GLU A 78 32.70 -1.94 12.15
N CYS A 79 33.61 -2.91 12.16
CA CYS A 79 33.37 -4.20 11.50
C CYS A 79 34.00 -5.42 12.19
N GLU A 80 34.06 -5.46 13.54
CA GLU A 80 34.41 -6.66 14.36
C GLU A 80 35.37 -7.65 13.67
N ASN A 81 36.57 -7.17 13.28
CA ASN A 81 37.66 -7.93 12.64
C ASN A 81 37.46 -8.43 11.18
N ARG A 82 36.63 -7.80 10.34
CA ARG A 82 36.35 -8.24 8.94
C ARG A 82 36.89 -7.35 7.81
N VAL A 83 37.90 -6.53 8.08
CA VAL A 83 38.49 -5.62 7.09
C VAL A 83 39.48 -6.37 6.19
N LYS A 84 39.36 -6.22 4.85
CA LYS A 84 40.34 -6.78 3.89
C LYS A 84 41.48 -5.81 3.56
N SER A 85 41.16 -4.53 3.36
CA SER A 85 42.17 -3.48 3.18
C SER A 85 41.61 -2.10 3.51
N CYS A 86 42.48 -1.19 3.93
CA CYS A 86 42.19 0.24 4.10
C CYS A 86 43.12 1.03 3.19
N GLU A 87 42.55 1.96 2.42
CA GLU A 87 43.33 2.86 1.58
C GLU A 87 43.05 4.32 1.91
N LEU A 88 44.11 5.12 1.94
CA LEU A 88 44.07 6.55 2.18
C LEU A 88 44.24 7.29 0.86
N ASP A 89 43.17 7.85 0.30
CA ASP A 89 43.27 8.72 -0.87
C ASP A 89 43.14 10.19 -0.46
N LYS A 90 44.29 10.85 -0.37
CA LYS A 90 44.59 12.30 -0.21
C LYS A 90 43.88 13.08 0.92
N LYS A 91 42.61 12.80 1.23
CA LYS A 91 41.82 13.30 2.38
C LYS A 91 40.68 12.35 2.81
N ARG A 92 40.59 11.13 2.25
CA ARG A 92 39.51 10.18 2.54
C ARG A 92 40.08 8.84 2.96
N CYS A 93 39.50 8.27 4.01
CA CYS A 93 39.72 6.89 4.39
C CYS A 93 38.70 6.01 3.67
N ILE A 94 39.16 5.00 2.94
CA ILE A 94 38.29 4.06 2.20
C ILE A 94 38.51 2.67 2.80
N CYS A 95 37.45 2.13 3.43
CA CYS A 95 37.44 0.78 4.00
C CYS A 95 36.85 -0.21 2.98
N ASN A 96 37.64 -1.16 2.47
CA ASN A 96 37.15 -2.20 1.58
C ASN A 96 36.78 -3.45 2.39
N TYR A 97 35.49 -3.79 2.42
CA TYR A 97 34.98 -4.98 3.08
C TYR A 97 34.30 -5.93 2.09
N THR A 98 34.46 -7.24 2.31
CA THR A 98 33.58 -8.25 1.71
C THR A 98 32.52 -8.62 2.75
N CYS A 99 31.31 -8.08 2.61
CA CYS A 99 30.18 -8.62 3.35
C CYS A 99 29.98 -10.07 2.91
N ALA A 100 29.90 -10.99 3.86
CA ALA A 100 29.28 -12.27 3.59
C ALA A 100 27.85 -11.97 3.14
N THR A 101 27.49 -12.39 1.93
CA THR A 101 26.10 -12.40 1.47
C THR A 101 25.36 -13.37 2.36
N THR A 102 24.76 -12.85 3.44
CA THR A 102 23.72 -13.57 4.15
C THR A 102 22.55 -13.62 3.19
N THR A 103 22.40 -14.74 2.49
CA THR A 103 21.16 -15.08 1.80
C THR A 103 20.11 -15.26 2.89
N SER A 104 19.58 -14.14 3.37
CA SER A 104 18.31 -14.13 4.06
C SER A 104 17.30 -14.39 2.96
N THR A 105 16.81 -15.63 2.91
CA THR A 105 15.57 -15.92 2.20
C THR A 105 14.49 -15.14 2.93
N THR A 106 14.32 -13.86 2.60
CA THR A 106 13.13 -13.12 2.97
C THR A 106 12.02 -13.76 2.16
N THR A 107 11.34 -14.72 2.76
CA THR A 107 10.03 -15.14 2.29
C THR A 107 9.14 -13.91 2.47
N THR A 108 9.02 -13.10 1.41
CA THR A 108 8.06 -12.00 1.36
C THR A 108 6.69 -12.67 1.39
N LEU A 109 6.15 -12.86 2.61
CA LEU A 109 4.77 -13.29 2.76
C LEU A 109 3.90 -12.24 2.06
N PRO A 110 2.95 -12.65 1.20
CA PRO A 110 2.06 -11.72 0.55
C PRO A 110 1.36 -10.87 1.61
N LEU A 111 1.32 -9.55 1.40
CA LEU A 111 0.69 -8.62 2.32
C LEU A 111 -0.79 -8.99 2.45
N ARG A 112 -1.18 -9.57 3.60
CA ARG A 112 -2.59 -9.88 3.88
C ARG A 112 -3.37 -8.60 4.13
N VAL A 113 -4.50 -8.43 3.45
CA VAL A 113 -5.37 -7.25 3.58
C VAL A 113 -6.31 -7.33 4.79
N LEU A 114 -6.45 -8.53 5.39
CA LEU A 114 -7.21 -8.80 6.62
C LEU A 114 -6.30 -9.38 7.71
N SER A 115 -6.64 -9.09 8.97
CA SER A 115 -6.00 -9.72 10.13
C SER A 115 -6.59 -11.12 10.40
N GLU A 116 -5.87 -11.99 11.10
CA GLU A 116 -6.39 -13.31 11.53
C GLU A 116 -7.73 -13.20 12.28
N SER A 117 -7.85 -12.18 13.15
CA SER A 117 -9.09 -11.94 13.89
C SER A 117 -10.25 -11.57 12.96
N ASP A 118 -10.00 -10.84 11.88
CA ASP A 118 -11.04 -10.47 10.91
C ASP A 118 -11.40 -11.65 10.00
N ILE A 119 -10.42 -12.50 9.67
CA ILE A 119 -10.63 -13.77 8.97
C ILE A 119 -11.60 -14.66 9.77
N ASP A 120 -11.30 -14.90 11.04
CA ASP A 120 -12.14 -15.72 11.92
C ASP A 120 -13.56 -15.16 12.04
N LYS A 121 -13.70 -13.83 12.21
CA LYS A 121 -15.01 -13.17 12.29
C LYS A 121 -15.79 -13.27 10.99
N ALA A 122 -15.13 -13.08 9.84
CA ALA A 122 -15.77 -13.18 8.54
C ALA A 122 -16.31 -14.60 8.31
N ILE A 123 -15.49 -15.61 8.62
CA ILE A 123 -15.87 -17.03 8.51
C ILE A 123 -17.06 -17.32 9.42
N ALA A 124 -16.94 -17.02 10.72
CA ALA A 124 -18.01 -17.28 11.69
C ALA A 124 -19.32 -16.56 11.33
N TRP A 125 -19.23 -15.32 10.83
CA TRP A 125 -20.40 -14.56 10.39
C TRP A 125 -21.03 -15.16 9.14
N GLY A 126 -20.22 -15.59 8.17
CA GLY A 126 -20.66 -16.30 6.97
C GLY A 126 -21.39 -17.60 7.31
N GLU A 127 -20.77 -18.47 8.10
CA GLU A 127 -21.35 -19.75 8.51
C GLU A 127 -22.68 -19.58 9.24
N LYS A 128 -22.77 -18.60 10.14
CA LYS A 128 -24.01 -18.24 10.86
C LYS A 128 -25.14 -17.82 9.90
N ASN A 129 -24.81 -17.23 8.75
CA ASN A 129 -25.78 -16.72 7.78
C ASN A 129 -25.88 -17.59 6.51
N LYS A 130 -25.46 -18.86 6.57
CA LYS A 130 -25.42 -19.76 5.41
C LYS A 130 -26.76 -19.89 4.66
N PHE A 131 -27.90 -19.74 5.33
CA PHE A 131 -29.24 -19.77 4.71
C PHE A 131 -29.88 -18.39 4.55
N ASN A 132 -29.21 -17.31 4.96
CA ASN A 132 -29.73 -15.95 4.88
C ASN A 132 -28.69 -14.99 4.30
N MET A 133 -28.46 -15.13 2.98
CA MET A 133 -27.50 -14.32 2.25
C MET A 133 -27.87 -12.83 2.23
N SER A 134 -29.16 -12.52 2.30
CA SER A 134 -29.66 -11.13 2.35
C SER A 134 -29.12 -10.38 3.58
N ASN A 135 -28.98 -11.06 4.72
CA ASN A 135 -28.37 -10.45 5.92
C ASN A 135 -26.89 -10.08 5.72
N LEU A 136 -26.15 -10.85 4.90
CA LEU A 136 -24.78 -10.50 4.56
C LEU A 136 -24.75 -9.30 3.61
N LEU A 137 -25.49 -9.38 2.50
CA LEU A 137 -25.44 -8.38 1.42
C LEU A 137 -26.02 -7.02 1.82
N SER A 138 -27.10 -6.99 2.60
CA SER A 138 -27.77 -5.74 2.99
C SER A 138 -26.87 -4.79 3.79
N LYS A 139 -25.95 -5.33 4.60
CA LYS A 139 -24.97 -4.51 5.33
C LYS A 139 -23.91 -3.87 4.45
N TYR A 140 -23.72 -4.42 3.25
CA TYR A 140 -22.74 -3.93 2.27
C TYR A 140 -23.39 -3.15 1.13
N ALA A 141 -24.69 -2.88 1.23
CA ALA A 141 -25.42 -2.09 0.27
C ALA A 141 -25.36 -0.59 0.60
N TYR A 142 -25.37 0.26 -0.42
CA TYR A 142 -25.42 1.71 -0.31
C TYR A 142 -26.25 2.32 -1.46
N PRO A 143 -27.10 3.33 -1.21
CA PRO A 143 -27.45 3.87 0.09
C PRO A 143 -28.38 2.95 0.89
N ASN A 144 -29.21 2.14 0.23
CA ASN A 144 -30.11 1.16 0.88
C ASN A 144 -30.31 -0.07 -0.01
N TYR A 145 -30.44 -1.26 0.60
CA TYR A 145 -30.83 -2.49 -0.09
C TYR A 145 -32.36 -2.53 -0.26
N SER A 146 -32.88 -1.91 -1.32
CA SER A 146 -34.32 -1.85 -1.58
C SER A 146 -34.69 -2.20 -3.02
N ILE A 147 -35.82 -2.91 -3.17
CA ILE A 147 -36.41 -3.23 -4.47
C ILE A 147 -36.89 -1.94 -5.13
N GLY A 148 -36.66 -1.80 -6.44
CA GLY A 148 -37.05 -0.62 -7.22
C GLY A 148 -36.05 0.54 -7.18
N TYR A 149 -34.99 0.44 -6.37
CA TYR A 149 -33.97 1.48 -6.27
C TYR A 149 -32.59 0.95 -6.67
N GLU A 150 -31.86 1.81 -7.39
CA GLU A 150 -30.46 1.58 -7.68
C GLU A 150 -29.63 1.66 -6.41
N HIS A 151 -28.82 0.64 -6.20
CA HIS A 151 -27.89 0.56 -5.09
C HIS A 151 -26.60 -0.10 -5.56
N VAL A 152 -25.57 0.10 -4.76
CA VAL A 152 -24.26 -0.49 -4.92
C VAL A 152 -24.04 -1.45 -3.77
N ILE A 153 -23.59 -2.67 -4.05
CA ILE A 153 -23.11 -3.60 -3.05
C ILE A 153 -21.59 -3.62 -3.14
N VAL A 154 -20.93 -3.36 -2.01
CA VAL A 154 -19.48 -3.25 -1.90
C VAL A 154 -18.90 -4.59 -1.44
N TYR A 155 -18.29 -5.33 -2.34
CA TYR A 155 -17.67 -6.62 -2.08
C TYR A 155 -16.22 -6.44 -1.66
N THR A 156 -16.01 -6.20 -0.37
CA THR A 156 -14.68 -6.19 0.26
C THR A 156 -14.15 -7.61 0.45
N PRO A 157 -12.82 -7.79 0.64
CA PRO A 157 -12.26 -9.09 1.00
C PRO A 157 -12.96 -9.77 2.17
N TYR A 158 -13.37 -9.03 3.19
CA TYR A 158 -14.12 -9.57 4.33
C TYR A 158 -15.49 -10.11 3.91
N LEU A 159 -16.27 -9.34 3.13
CA LEU A 159 -17.55 -9.83 2.62
C LEU A 159 -17.35 -11.05 1.71
N LYS A 160 -16.38 -11.00 0.78
CA LYS A 160 -16.08 -12.13 -0.11
C LYS A 160 -15.78 -13.39 0.70
N LEU A 161 -14.98 -13.27 1.76
CA LEU A 161 -14.67 -14.37 2.67
C LEU A 161 -15.90 -14.88 3.42
N ALA A 162 -16.74 -13.99 3.96
CA ALA A 162 -17.98 -14.36 4.64
C ALA A 162 -18.98 -15.06 3.69
N LEU A 163 -19.13 -14.57 2.45
CA LEU A 163 -19.96 -15.19 1.43
C LEU A 163 -19.44 -16.58 1.04
N LEU A 164 -18.12 -16.74 0.92
CA LEU A 164 -17.50 -18.02 0.62
C LEU A 164 -17.70 -19.02 1.78
N ALA A 165 -17.44 -18.60 3.02
CA ALA A 165 -17.69 -19.41 4.21
C ALA A 165 -19.16 -19.83 4.32
N ALA A 166 -20.10 -18.91 4.09
CA ALA A 166 -21.53 -19.20 4.02
C ALA A 166 -21.83 -20.30 2.98
N LYS A 167 -21.28 -20.17 1.77
CA LYS A 167 -21.42 -21.16 0.70
C LYS A 167 -20.87 -22.53 1.13
N ARG A 168 -19.64 -22.58 1.66
CA ARG A 168 -19.00 -23.85 2.07
C ARG A 168 -19.75 -24.53 3.22
N ALA A 169 -20.28 -23.76 4.17
CA ALA A 169 -21.09 -24.29 5.26
C ALA A 169 -22.45 -24.86 4.80
N ARG A 170 -23.01 -24.38 3.66
CA ARG A 170 -24.18 -25.02 3.02
C ARG A 170 -23.82 -26.35 2.36
N GLU A 171 -22.60 -26.45 1.86
CA GLU A 171 -22.00 -27.67 1.27
C GLU A 171 -21.50 -28.64 2.36
N TYR A 172 -21.77 -28.36 3.64
CA TYR A 172 -21.31 -29.15 4.79
C TYR A 172 -19.80 -29.33 4.88
N ARG A 173 -19.02 -28.34 4.40
CA ARG A 173 -17.57 -28.34 4.54
C ARG A 173 -17.03 -27.02 5.08
N ARG A 174 -15.83 -27.08 5.64
CA ARG A 174 -15.06 -25.88 6.01
C ARG A 174 -14.42 -25.26 4.77
N ILE A 175 -14.16 -23.97 4.85
CA ILE A 175 -13.26 -23.27 3.92
C ILE A 175 -11.83 -23.77 4.14
N THR A 176 -11.04 -23.88 3.07
CA THR A 176 -9.63 -24.29 3.16
C THR A 176 -8.69 -23.08 3.26
N ASP A 177 -7.44 -23.31 3.69
CA ASP A 177 -6.45 -22.24 3.81
C ASP A 177 -6.13 -21.61 2.45
N GLU A 178 -6.09 -22.40 1.37
CA GLU A 178 -5.87 -21.87 0.02
C GLU A 178 -7.02 -20.96 -0.44
N GLU A 179 -8.25 -21.30 -0.05
CA GLU A 179 -9.42 -20.47 -0.33
C GLU A 179 -9.38 -19.15 0.44
N ILE A 180 -8.95 -19.19 1.71
CA ILE A 180 -8.73 -17.99 2.53
C ILE A 180 -7.63 -17.13 1.88
N ASP A 181 -6.47 -17.71 1.59
CA ASP A 181 -5.32 -17.03 1.01
C ASP A 181 -5.66 -16.36 -0.31
N SER A 182 -6.45 -17.01 -1.18
CA SER A 182 -6.90 -16.42 -2.44
C SER A 182 -7.69 -15.11 -2.29
N ILE A 183 -8.33 -14.91 -1.14
CA ILE A 183 -9.10 -13.69 -0.84
C ILE A 183 -8.26 -12.68 -0.06
N VAL A 184 -7.53 -13.12 0.97
CA VAL A 184 -6.83 -12.19 1.88
C VAL A 184 -5.53 -11.65 1.31
N THR A 185 -4.98 -12.27 0.28
CA THR A 185 -3.82 -11.76 -0.46
C THR A 185 -4.21 -10.91 -1.67
N SER A 186 -5.50 -10.88 -2.01
CA SER A 186 -6.02 -10.09 -3.11
C SER A 186 -6.27 -8.65 -2.67
N ASN A 187 -5.76 -7.69 -3.44
CA ASN A 187 -6.06 -6.28 -3.28
C ASN A 187 -7.32 -5.84 -4.06
N GLU A 188 -8.10 -6.82 -4.53
CA GLU A 188 -9.31 -6.56 -5.31
C GLU A 188 -10.53 -6.23 -4.44
N ILE A 189 -11.20 -5.15 -4.81
CA ILE A 189 -12.54 -4.81 -4.38
C ILE A 189 -13.50 -4.85 -5.57
N GLU A 190 -14.74 -5.30 -5.35
CA GLU A 190 -15.78 -5.32 -6.38
C GLU A 190 -16.96 -4.44 -5.95
N PHE A 191 -17.48 -3.64 -6.88
CA PHE A 191 -18.72 -2.89 -6.72
C PHE A 191 -19.77 -3.47 -7.66
N ARG A 192 -20.83 -4.07 -7.10
CA ARG A 192 -21.98 -4.53 -7.88
C ARG A 192 -23.05 -3.47 -7.88
N VAL A 193 -23.41 -2.99 -9.06
CA VAL A 193 -24.36 -1.89 -9.23
C VAL A 193 -25.63 -2.44 -9.82
N LYS A 194 -26.73 -2.35 -9.07
CA LYS A 194 -28.06 -2.58 -9.61
C LYS A 194 -28.52 -1.32 -10.32
N ILE A 195 -28.77 -1.45 -11.62
CA ILE A 195 -29.16 -0.35 -12.52
C ILE A 195 -30.51 -0.66 -13.18
N TYR A 196 -31.21 0.39 -13.63
CA TYR A 196 -32.52 0.29 -14.27
C TYR A 196 -32.54 0.97 -15.64
N GLY A 197 -33.38 0.48 -16.55
CA GLY A 197 -33.56 1.03 -17.88
C GLY A 197 -34.80 0.50 -18.60
N ASP A 198 -35.07 1.09 -19.77
CA ASP A 198 -36.28 0.81 -20.56
C ASP A 198 -36.05 -0.05 -21.81
N THR A 199 -34.79 -0.32 -22.14
CA THR A 199 -34.38 -1.23 -23.22
C THR A 199 -33.59 -2.39 -22.63
N THR A 200 -33.38 -3.45 -23.40
CA THR A 200 -32.59 -4.62 -22.98
C THR A 200 -31.08 -4.37 -23.04
N GLU A 201 -30.63 -3.34 -23.77
CA GLU A 201 -29.21 -3.02 -23.99
C GLU A 201 -28.70 -1.91 -23.05
N PHE A 202 -29.56 -1.38 -22.16
CA PHE A 202 -29.22 -0.21 -21.34
C PHE A 202 -27.98 -0.43 -20.44
N ALA A 203 -27.72 -1.68 -20.06
CA ALA A 203 -26.63 -2.06 -19.17
C ALA A 203 -25.25 -2.01 -19.83
N GLU A 204 -25.17 -2.08 -21.17
CA GLU A 204 -23.91 -2.13 -21.92
C GLU A 204 -23.16 -0.79 -21.92
N ASN A 205 -23.90 0.31 -21.79
CA ASN A 205 -23.35 1.67 -21.84
C ASN A 205 -23.20 2.29 -20.44
N VAL A 206 -22.99 1.45 -19.43
CA VAL A 206 -22.76 1.88 -18.05
C VAL A 206 -21.32 1.62 -17.66
N ALA A 207 -20.62 2.69 -17.29
CA ALA A 207 -19.27 2.65 -16.76
C ALA A 207 -19.28 3.03 -15.27
N ALA A 208 -18.22 2.67 -14.54
CA ALA A 208 -18.02 3.17 -13.20
C ALA A 208 -16.56 3.48 -12.91
N VAL A 209 -16.31 4.44 -12.01
CA VAL A 209 -14.98 4.85 -11.56
C VAL A 209 -15.00 5.18 -10.06
N ILE A 210 -13.84 5.09 -9.41
CA ILE A 210 -13.64 5.62 -8.07
C ILE A 210 -12.88 6.94 -8.18
N LYS A 211 -13.37 7.99 -7.55
CA LYS A 211 -12.66 9.26 -7.37
C LYS A 211 -12.15 9.34 -5.94
N LEU A 212 -10.83 9.55 -5.81
CA LEU A 212 -10.16 9.68 -4.52
C LEU A 212 -9.12 10.79 -4.61
N ARG A 213 -9.27 11.85 -3.81
CA ARG A 213 -8.29 12.96 -3.73
C ARG A 213 -7.92 13.59 -5.08
N GLY A 214 -8.88 13.68 -6.00
CA GLY A 214 -8.67 14.22 -7.35
C GLY A 214 -8.14 13.21 -8.37
N GLU A 215 -7.78 12.01 -7.96
CA GLU A 215 -7.43 10.90 -8.85
C GLU A 215 -8.69 10.14 -9.27
N ILE A 216 -8.69 9.65 -10.52
CA ILE A 216 -9.71 8.75 -11.05
C ILE A 216 -9.09 7.35 -11.17
N ILE A 217 -9.63 6.40 -10.43
CA ILE A 217 -9.25 4.99 -10.49
C ILE A 217 -10.29 4.27 -11.36
N HIS A 218 -9.81 3.62 -12.42
CA HIS A 218 -10.63 2.81 -13.32
C HIS A 218 -10.66 1.35 -12.88
N PRO A 219 -11.76 0.62 -13.16
CA PRO A 219 -11.83 -0.80 -12.88
C PRO A 219 -10.82 -1.56 -13.75
N ASN A 220 -10.14 -2.56 -13.17
CA ASN A 220 -9.28 -3.47 -13.94
C ASN A 220 -10.11 -4.46 -14.77
N LYS A 221 -11.34 -4.74 -14.33
CA LYS A 221 -12.27 -5.64 -14.98
C LYS A 221 -13.71 -5.20 -14.75
N THR A 222 -14.51 -5.27 -15.81
CA THR A 222 -15.95 -5.00 -15.77
C THR A 222 -16.70 -6.22 -16.27
N ILE A 223 -17.75 -6.62 -15.56
CA ILE A 223 -18.66 -7.69 -15.95
C ILE A 223 -20.03 -7.07 -16.15
N ILE A 224 -20.49 -7.06 -17.40
CA ILE A 224 -21.79 -6.50 -17.80
C ILE A 224 -22.84 -7.61 -17.80
N ASP A 225 -24.00 -7.32 -17.23
CA ASP A 225 -25.16 -8.19 -17.32
C ASP A 225 -25.85 -8.03 -18.69
N LYS A 226 -25.70 -9.07 -19.52
CA LYS A 226 -26.20 -9.11 -20.90
C LYS A 226 -27.65 -9.57 -21.02
N ALA A 227 -28.28 -9.96 -19.91
CA ALA A 227 -29.65 -10.46 -19.92
C ALA A 227 -30.46 -9.79 -18.80
N PRO A 228 -30.76 -8.48 -18.91
CA PRO A 228 -31.52 -7.78 -17.88
C PRO A 228 -32.87 -8.43 -17.60
N ALA A 229 -33.20 -8.53 -16.32
CA ALA A 229 -34.48 -9.07 -15.87
C ALA A 229 -35.58 -7.99 -15.90
N THR A 230 -36.82 -8.41 -16.10
CA THR A 230 -37.98 -7.52 -15.98
C THR A 230 -38.16 -7.03 -14.55
N THR A 231 -38.54 -5.78 -14.38
CA THR A 231 -38.97 -5.24 -13.08
C THR A 231 -40.43 -5.61 -12.79
N ASP A 232 -40.85 -5.40 -11.55
CA ASP A 232 -42.26 -5.50 -11.16
C ASP A 232 -43.16 -4.42 -11.80
N PHE A 233 -42.55 -3.40 -12.43
CA PHE A 233 -43.27 -2.32 -13.11
C PHE A 233 -43.59 -2.65 -14.57
N TRP A 234 -42.99 -3.71 -15.13
CA TRP A 234 -43.16 -4.07 -16.53
C TRP A 234 -44.65 -4.23 -16.90
N PRO A 235 -45.13 -3.65 -18.02
CA PRO A 235 -44.35 -3.03 -19.10
C PRO A 235 -44.08 -1.52 -18.91
N ASN A 236 -44.37 -0.93 -17.75
CA ASN A 236 -44.08 0.47 -17.46
C ASN A 236 -42.61 0.68 -17.06
N SER A 237 -42.13 1.92 -17.24
CA SER A 237 -40.77 2.32 -16.89
C SER A 237 -40.56 2.39 -15.36
N PRO A 238 -39.37 1.99 -14.83
CA PRO A 238 -38.29 1.33 -15.56
C PRO A 238 -38.64 -0.14 -15.84
N LYS A 239 -38.55 -0.57 -17.10
CA LYS A 239 -38.99 -1.91 -17.52
C LYS A 239 -38.06 -3.04 -17.10
N TYR A 240 -36.75 -2.77 -17.05
CA TYR A 240 -35.71 -3.76 -16.81
C TYR A 240 -34.76 -3.32 -15.69
N PHE A 241 -34.13 -4.30 -15.06
CA PHE A 241 -32.99 -4.10 -14.18
C PHE A 241 -31.85 -5.07 -14.53
N ALA A 242 -30.63 -4.63 -14.27
CA ALA A 242 -29.41 -5.39 -14.53
C ALA A 242 -28.42 -5.18 -13.38
N VAL A 243 -27.47 -6.10 -13.21
CA VAL A 243 -26.41 -5.97 -12.19
C VAL A 243 -25.03 -6.04 -12.83
N ASN A 244 -24.37 -4.89 -12.98
CA ASN A 244 -23.00 -4.84 -13.47
C ASN A 244 -22.02 -4.93 -12.29
N SER A 245 -20.90 -5.63 -12.49
CA SER A 245 -19.79 -5.67 -11.54
C SER A 245 -18.59 -4.89 -12.06
N TYR A 246 -18.02 -4.04 -11.21
CA TYR A 246 -16.79 -3.29 -11.48
C TYR A 246 -15.74 -3.68 -10.45
N ILE A 247 -14.64 -4.28 -10.91
CA ILE A 247 -13.57 -4.80 -10.06
C ILE A 247 -12.39 -3.82 -10.14
N PHE A 248 -11.79 -3.51 -9.00
CA PHE A 248 -10.68 -2.58 -8.86
C PHE A 248 -9.58 -3.23 -8.02
N ASP A 249 -8.32 -3.00 -8.40
CA ASP A 249 -7.15 -3.47 -7.67
C ASP A 249 -6.54 -2.32 -6.84
N CYS A 250 -7.24 -1.92 -5.77
CA CYS A 250 -6.87 -0.77 -4.96
C CYS A 250 -7.48 -0.79 -3.54
N TYR A 251 -7.83 -1.96 -3.01
CA TYR A 251 -8.53 -2.06 -1.73
C TYR A 251 -7.75 -1.42 -0.58
N ASP A 252 -6.45 -1.70 -0.49
CA ASP A 252 -5.49 -1.13 0.47
C ASP A 252 -5.49 0.40 0.50
N ARG A 253 -5.61 1.04 -0.66
CA ARG A 253 -5.62 2.50 -0.83
C ARG A 253 -6.92 3.14 -0.34
N ILE A 254 -8.03 2.40 -0.39
CA ILE A 254 -9.38 2.95 -0.16
C ILE A 254 -10.04 2.50 1.14
N ARG A 255 -9.63 1.37 1.74
CA ARG A 255 -10.35 0.71 2.85
C ARG A 255 -10.61 1.60 4.07
N ASP A 256 -9.76 2.59 4.32
CA ASP A 256 -9.86 3.50 5.46
C ASP A 256 -10.26 4.94 5.06
N ARG A 257 -10.94 5.09 3.92
CA ARG A 257 -11.26 6.38 3.30
C ARG A 257 -12.74 6.52 2.94
N ILE A 258 -13.18 7.76 2.84
CA ILE A 258 -14.41 8.09 2.11
C ILE A 258 -14.02 8.21 0.64
N ILE A 259 -14.72 7.46 -0.20
CA ILE A 259 -14.55 7.49 -1.65
C ILE A 259 -15.78 8.07 -2.34
N VAL A 260 -15.59 8.56 -3.55
CA VAL A 260 -16.67 8.94 -4.44
C VAL A 260 -16.74 7.90 -5.56
N PHE A 261 -17.70 6.99 -5.48
CA PHE A 261 -17.96 6.01 -6.53
C PHE A 261 -18.96 6.61 -7.52
N GLU A 262 -18.57 6.72 -8.79
CA GLU A 262 -19.40 7.34 -9.83
C GLU A 262 -19.80 6.30 -10.87
N VAL A 263 -21.11 6.21 -11.13
CA VAL A 263 -21.72 5.40 -12.19
C VAL A 263 -22.12 6.33 -13.31
N ILE A 264 -21.59 6.08 -14.50
CA ILE A 264 -21.75 6.92 -15.70
C ILE A 264 -22.64 6.18 -16.68
N LYS A 265 -23.78 6.78 -17.02
CA LYS A 265 -24.76 6.26 -17.99
C LYS A 265 -24.94 7.28 -19.11
N LEU A 266 -25.58 6.87 -20.20
CA LEU A 266 -25.99 7.80 -21.26
C LEU A 266 -26.92 8.91 -20.76
N THR A 267 -27.75 8.63 -19.76
CA THR A 267 -28.71 9.58 -19.18
C THR A 267 -28.10 10.53 -18.15
N GLY A 268 -26.84 10.32 -17.74
CA GLY A 268 -26.17 11.16 -16.77
C GLY A 268 -25.23 10.39 -15.84
N ARG A 269 -24.75 11.08 -14.81
CA ARG A 269 -23.84 10.52 -13.80
C ARG A 269 -24.56 10.42 -12.47
N LYS A 270 -24.32 9.32 -11.77
CA LYS A 270 -24.80 9.10 -10.41
C LYS A 270 -23.61 8.87 -9.49
N THR A 271 -23.61 9.58 -8.38
CA THR A 271 -22.49 9.60 -7.45
C THR A 271 -22.90 9.00 -6.12
N TYR A 272 -22.03 8.18 -5.55
CA TYR A 272 -22.19 7.54 -4.26
C TYR A 272 -20.99 7.91 -3.39
N GLU A 273 -21.23 8.62 -2.29
CA GLU A 273 -20.20 8.92 -1.29
C GLU A 273 -20.16 7.78 -0.26
N ILE A 274 -19.19 6.89 -0.40
CA ILE A 274 -19.12 5.63 0.34
C ILE A 274 -17.99 5.73 1.36
N ASP A 275 -18.33 5.65 2.64
CA ASP A 275 -17.33 5.52 3.71
C ASP A 275 -16.90 4.05 3.83
N MET A 276 -15.72 3.73 3.30
CA MET A 276 -15.19 2.36 3.26
C MET A 276 -14.95 1.78 4.66
N ARG A 277 -14.80 2.63 5.68
CA ARG A 277 -14.61 2.18 7.08
C ARG A 277 -15.83 1.44 7.64
N ASN A 278 -17.00 1.63 7.03
CA ASN A 278 -18.24 0.93 7.39
C ASN A 278 -18.31 -0.49 6.81
N TYR A 279 -17.43 -0.81 5.86
CA TYR A 279 -17.43 -2.07 5.09
C TYR A 279 -16.20 -2.91 5.41
N LYS A 280 -15.94 -3.11 6.71
CA LYS A 280 -14.82 -3.94 7.18
C LYS A 280 -14.88 -5.34 6.62
#